data_AF-A0A5P8NY43-F1
#
_entry.id   AF-A0A5P8NY43-F1
#
_cell.length_a   1.000
_cell.length_b   1.000
_cell.length_c   1.000
_cell.angle_alpha   90.00
_cell.angle_beta   90.00
_cell.angle_gamma   90.00
#
_symmetry.space_group_name_H-M   'P 1'
#
loop_
_entity.id
_entity.type
_entity.pdbx_description
1 polymer ?
#
loop_
_entity_poly.entity_id
_entity_poly.type
_entity_poly.pdbx_seq_one_letter_code
_entity_poly.pdbx_strand_id
1 'polypeptide(L)'
;MSYSSLIKNIQVPNKPCIHPWFYLWINAAGDATICPQNNIRLGSLNDSSLEDIWNNKKVQDIRSNFLKGQYEKAGCERECPYLRGEYKHATKNIPVEELIFPDINIENLKTNTKPYVNILKAIDSYNLGLPETTNKPVVLDCQNILTCNASCIMCGQPHSSKLKHSIIVKDKIAESSKYLCALRWQGGEVFLDPEFISNISRISEIGNDDLLQIIITNGSLLNLENIHNIINHTGKVKFIVSMDGATKKTVDKIRYKLKYEKILESLRILSEKQQEIGMSDLVLWNYTVMKSNIAEVSSAIRLANSIKININIAAIQGSYPDENFFEFDLINKAEWLNYIDEWKQIIDNLQIKVSGVDGLIERYSLS
;
A
#
# COMPACT_ATOMS: atom_id res chain seq x y z
N MET A 1 12.41 -22.22 -4.41
CA MET A 1 11.25 -22.34 -3.51
C MET A 1 10.03 -21.89 -4.28
N SER A 2 8.96 -22.67 -4.29
CA SER A 2 7.67 -22.24 -4.82
C SER A 2 7.20 -21.01 -4.04
N TYR A 3 6.64 -20.01 -4.72
CA TYR A 3 6.05 -18.86 -4.06
C TYR A 3 4.57 -19.16 -3.82
N SER A 4 4.18 -19.41 -2.56
CA SER A 4 2.78 -19.66 -2.20
C SER A 4 2.11 -18.38 -1.74
N SER A 5 1.61 -17.63 -2.73
CA SER A 5 0.90 -16.36 -2.57
C SER A 5 -0.42 -16.56 -1.80
N LEU A 6 -0.59 -15.86 -0.68
CA LEU A 6 -1.88 -15.80 0.03
C LEU A 6 -2.97 -15.24 -0.89
N ILE A 7 -2.68 -14.12 -1.57
CA ILE A 7 -3.67 -13.42 -2.39
C ILE A 7 -4.15 -14.32 -3.54
N LYS A 8 -3.25 -14.97 -4.28
CA LYS A 8 -3.63 -15.85 -5.40
C LYS A 8 -4.52 -17.02 -4.96
N ASN A 9 -4.37 -17.48 -3.72
CA ASN A 9 -5.14 -18.59 -3.19
C ASN A 9 -6.50 -18.17 -2.60
N ILE A 10 -6.63 -16.94 -2.09
CA ILE A 10 -7.79 -16.52 -1.29
C ILE A 10 -8.62 -15.43 -1.94
N GLN A 11 -7.99 -14.44 -2.57
CA GLN A 11 -8.67 -13.32 -3.24
C GLN A 11 -9.00 -13.68 -4.69
N VAL A 12 -9.85 -14.69 -4.85
CA VAL A 12 -10.29 -15.21 -6.17
C VAL A 12 -11.63 -14.60 -6.61
N PRO A 13 -12.07 -14.78 -7.86
CA PRO A 13 -13.29 -14.15 -8.39
C PRO A 13 -14.54 -14.56 -7.60
N ASN A 14 -15.51 -13.65 -7.52
CA ASN A 14 -16.79 -13.82 -6.83
C ASN A 14 -16.67 -14.10 -5.31
N LYS A 15 -15.51 -13.83 -4.72
CA LYS A 15 -15.28 -13.89 -3.27
C LYS A 15 -15.14 -12.49 -2.69
N PRO A 16 -15.54 -12.25 -1.43
CA PRO A 16 -15.41 -10.94 -0.80
C PRO A 16 -13.97 -10.47 -0.72
N CYS A 17 -13.74 -9.16 -0.70
CA CYS A 17 -12.46 -8.58 -0.31
C CYS A 17 -12.00 -9.14 1.05
N ILE A 18 -10.74 -9.55 1.16
CA ILE A 18 -10.18 -10.20 2.37
C ILE A 18 -9.93 -9.24 3.53
N HIS A 19 -9.84 -7.92 3.30
CA HIS A 19 -9.38 -6.95 4.31
C HIS A 19 -10.05 -7.11 5.70
N PRO A 20 -11.38 -7.28 5.84
CA PRO A 20 -12.02 -7.42 7.15
C PRO A 20 -11.54 -8.61 7.99
N TRP A 21 -10.91 -9.63 7.39
CA TRP A 21 -10.40 -10.82 8.07
C TRP A 21 -8.89 -10.80 8.30
N PHE A 22 -8.16 -9.89 7.63
CA PHE A 22 -6.69 -9.88 7.67
C PHE A 22 -6.05 -8.53 8.01
N TYR A 23 -6.73 -7.41 7.84
CA TYR A 23 -6.08 -6.09 7.74
C TYR A 23 -6.77 -5.02 8.59
N LEU A 24 -6.00 -4.14 9.20
CA LEU A 24 -6.48 -2.87 9.76
C LEU A 24 -5.60 -1.71 9.29
N TRP A 25 -6.24 -0.58 9.01
CA TRP A 25 -5.57 0.71 8.85
C TRP A 25 -5.73 1.55 10.12
N ILE A 26 -4.63 2.10 10.62
CA ILE A 26 -4.56 2.98 11.77
C ILE A 26 -4.14 4.36 11.29
N ASN A 27 -5.01 5.36 11.47
CA ASN A 27 -4.70 6.73 11.07
C ASN A 27 -3.79 7.45 12.09
N ALA A 28 -3.32 8.65 11.77
CA ALA A 28 -2.41 9.39 12.65
C ALA A 28 -2.99 9.75 14.04
N ALA A 29 -4.32 9.73 14.20
CA ALA A 29 -4.99 9.91 15.49
C ALA A 29 -5.04 8.62 16.32
N GLY A 30 -4.69 7.46 15.75
CA GLY A 30 -4.85 6.14 16.34
C GLY A 30 -6.19 5.49 16.07
N ASP A 31 -7.05 6.10 15.23
CA ASP A 31 -8.34 5.50 14.86
C ASP A 31 -8.16 4.38 13.83
N ALA A 32 -8.91 3.31 14.02
CA ALA A 32 -8.88 2.12 13.18
C ALA A 32 -10.04 2.07 12.18
N THR A 33 -9.75 1.58 10.98
CA THR A 33 -10.71 1.15 9.95
C THR A 33 -10.22 -0.17 9.32
N ILE A 34 -11.06 -0.86 8.53
CA ILE A 34 -10.64 -2.12 7.90
C ILE A 34 -9.64 -1.94 6.75
N CYS A 35 -9.52 -0.74 6.18
CA CYS A 35 -8.55 -0.37 5.14
C CYS A 35 -8.56 1.16 4.94
N PRO A 36 -7.56 1.78 4.28
CA PRO A 36 -7.55 3.23 4.06
C PRO A 36 -8.69 3.76 3.17
N GLN A 37 -9.46 2.87 2.53
CA GLN A 37 -10.58 3.19 1.64
C GLN A 37 -11.93 2.77 2.26
N ASN A 38 -11.96 2.72 3.59
CA ASN A 38 -13.16 2.47 4.36
C ASN A 38 -13.43 3.63 5.32
N ASN A 39 -14.67 4.09 5.38
CA ASN A 39 -15.05 5.27 6.15
C ASN A 39 -15.70 4.95 7.52
N ILE A 40 -15.77 3.67 7.92
CA ILE A 40 -16.36 3.28 9.20
C ILE A 40 -15.29 3.26 10.29
N ARG A 41 -15.35 4.22 11.21
CA ARG A 41 -14.52 4.26 12.41
C ARG A 41 -14.84 3.10 13.35
N LEU A 42 -13.87 2.22 13.58
CA LEU A 42 -14.01 1.02 14.41
C LEU A 42 -13.69 1.28 15.89
N GLY A 43 -12.84 2.25 16.18
CA GLY A 43 -12.36 2.55 17.53
C GLY A 43 -11.00 3.23 17.47
N SER A 44 -10.40 3.52 18.62
CA SER A 44 -9.10 4.18 18.76
C SER A 44 -8.15 3.34 19.58
N LEU A 45 -6.92 3.17 19.11
CA LEU A 45 -5.85 2.54 19.88
C LEU A 45 -5.39 3.40 21.07
N ASN A 46 -5.83 4.65 21.22
CA ASN A 46 -5.61 5.37 22.48
C ASN A 46 -6.49 4.79 23.60
N ASP A 47 -7.70 4.33 23.27
CA ASP A 47 -8.75 4.06 24.26
C ASP A 47 -9.09 2.55 24.39
N SER A 48 -8.72 1.73 23.40
CA SER A 48 -9.08 0.31 23.35
C SER A 48 -7.90 -0.58 22.95
N SER A 49 -7.92 -1.86 23.32
CA SER A 49 -6.95 -2.82 22.78
C SER A 49 -7.21 -3.06 21.29
N LEU A 50 -6.19 -3.57 20.59
CA LEU A 50 -6.34 -3.91 19.18
C LEU A 50 -7.34 -5.06 18.99
N GLU A 51 -7.37 -6.01 19.94
CA GLU A 51 -8.30 -7.14 19.99
C GLU A 51 -9.75 -6.70 20.17
N ASP A 52 -10.00 -5.73 21.07
CA ASP A 52 -11.35 -5.19 21.28
C ASP A 52 -11.87 -4.52 20.00
N ILE A 53 -11.02 -3.78 19.30
CA ILE A 53 -11.38 -3.15 18.02
C ILE A 53 -11.65 -4.23 16.96
N TRP A 54 -10.76 -5.22 16.84
CA TRP A 54 -10.76 -6.21 15.76
C TRP A 54 -12.00 -7.08 15.67
N ASN A 55 -12.68 -7.33 16.80
CA ASN A 55 -13.87 -8.18 16.86
C ASN A 55 -15.10 -7.48 17.40
N ASN A 56 -15.11 -6.14 17.52
CA ASN A 56 -16.31 -5.44 17.94
C ASN A 56 -17.46 -5.60 16.94
N LYS A 57 -18.66 -5.22 17.38
CA LYS A 57 -19.88 -5.35 16.60
C LYS A 57 -19.81 -4.70 15.21
N LYS A 58 -19.12 -3.56 15.07
CA LYS A 58 -18.96 -2.87 13.77
C LYS A 58 -18.17 -3.71 12.78
N VAL A 59 -17.06 -4.33 13.21
CA VAL A 59 -16.27 -5.21 12.33
C VAL A 59 -17.06 -6.45 11.93
N GLN A 60 -17.80 -7.05 12.86
CA GLN A 60 -18.67 -8.20 12.57
C GLN A 60 -19.77 -7.84 11.54
N ASP A 61 -20.36 -6.64 11.66
CA ASP A 61 -21.35 -6.13 10.70
C ASP A 61 -20.73 -5.87 9.33
N ILE A 62 -19.51 -5.31 9.28
CA ILE A 62 -18.75 -5.12 8.03
C ILE A 62 -18.49 -6.48 7.35
N ARG A 63 -17.97 -7.48 8.08
CA ARG A 63 -17.75 -8.84 7.55
C ARG A 63 -19.05 -9.44 7.00
N SER A 64 -20.15 -9.28 7.73
CA SER A 64 -21.48 -9.74 7.29
C SER A 64 -21.98 -9.04 6.03
N ASN A 65 -21.73 -7.74 5.89
CA ASN A 65 -22.08 -6.97 4.69
C ASN A 65 -21.20 -7.38 3.50
N PHE A 66 -19.89 -7.59 3.71
CA PHE A 66 -18.97 -8.08 2.69
C PHE A 66 -19.42 -9.44 2.15
N LEU A 67 -19.82 -10.38 3.01
CA LEU A 67 -20.33 -11.70 2.57
C LEU A 67 -21.59 -11.61 1.70
N LYS A 68 -22.36 -10.52 1.83
CA LYS A 68 -23.58 -10.25 1.05
C LYS A 68 -23.33 -9.35 -0.17
N GLY A 69 -22.08 -8.96 -0.44
CA GLY A 69 -21.72 -7.99 -1.48
C GLY A 69 -22.19 -6.55 -1.19
N GLN A 70 -22.55 -6.22 0.06
CA GLN A 70 -23.10 -4.92 0.45
C GLN A 70 -21.98 -3.92 0.80
N TYR A 71 -21.11 -3.63 -0.16
CA TYR A 71 -19.90 -2.83 0.04
C TYR A 71 -20.15 -1.36 0.42
N GLU A 72 -21.14 -0.73 -0.21
CA GLU A 72 -21.54 0.64 0.12
C GLU A 72 -21.99 0.75 1.58
N LYS A 73 -22.84 -0.17 2.04
CA LYS A 73 -23.28 -0.26 3.44
C LYS A 73 -22.13 -0.56 4.40
N ALA A 74 -21.11 -1.28 3.93
CA ALA A 74 -19.91 -1.55 4.68
C ALA A 74 -18.92 -0.36 4.68
N GLY A 75 -19.25 0.75 3.99
CA GLY A 75 -18.49 2.00 3.99
C GLY A 75 -17.27 1.99 3.08
N CYS A 76 -17.26 1.18 2.02
CA CYS A 76 -16.17 1.13 1.06
C CYS A 76 -16.26 2.26 0.03
N GLU A 77 -15.10 2.80 -0.37
CA GLU A 77 -14.99 3.62 -1.58
C GLU A 77 -15.04 2.72 -2.82
N ARG A 78 -15.89 3.06 -3.80
CA ARG A 78 -16.10 2.22 -4.99
C ARG A 78 -14.84 2.16 -5.86
N GLU A 79 -14.01 3.19 -5.87
CA GLU A 79 -12.80 3.31 -6.68
C GLU A 79 -11.62 2.49 -6.11
N CYS A 80 -11.82 1.73 -5.04
CA CYS A 80 -10.75 0.92 -4.47
C CYS A 80 -10.23 -0.13 -5.46
N PRO A 81 -8.95 -0.55 -5.38
CA PRO A 81 -8.38 -1.52 -6.33
C PRO A 81 -9.10 -2.87 -6.38
N TYR A 82 -9.89 -3.20 -5.36
CA TYR A 82 -10.73 -4.40 -5.35
C TYR A 82 -12.08 -4.20 -6.07
N LEU A 83 -12.80 -3.11 -5.78
CA LEU A 83 -14.14 -2.85 -6.34
C LEU A 83 -14.09 -2.27 -7.75
N ARG A 84 -13.00 -1.58 -8.09
CA ARG A 84 -12.73 -1.00 -9.41
C ARG A 84 -13.92 -0.23 -9.99
N GLY A 85 -14.62 0.54 -9.17
CA GLY A 85 -15.74 1.41 -9.57
C GLY A 85 -17.14 0.84 -9.31
N GLU A 86 -17.27 -0.43 -8.93
CA GLU A 86 -18.58 -1.08 -8.75
C GLU A 86 -18.73 -1.75 -7.37
N TYR A 87 -19.87 -1.55 -6.70
CA TYR A 87 -20.19 -2.17 -5.40
C TYR A 87 -20.58 -3.65 -5.50
N LYS A 88 -19.73 -4.47 -6.10
CA LYS A 88 -19.91 -5.91 -6.26
C LYS A 88 -18.60 -6.67 -6.04
N HIS A 89 -18.70 -7.97 -5.87
CA HIS A 89 -17.51 -8.82 -5.86
C HIS A 89 -16.77 -8.73 -7.19
N ALA A 90 -15.45 -8.69 -7.13
CA ALA A 90 -14.62 -8.78 -8.33
C ALA A 90 -14.95 -10.07 -9.09
N THR A 91 -15.40 -9.94 -10.34
CA THR A 91 -15.78 -11.09 -11.18
C THR A 91 -14.58 -11.67 -11.95
N LYS A 92 -13.43 -11.03 -11.85
CA LYS A 92 -12.16 -11.43 -12.47
C LYS A 92 -11.07 -11.46 -11.41
N ASN A 93 -9.97 -12.15 -11.72
CA ASN A 93 -8.77 -12.08 -10.89
C ASN A 93 -8.20 -10.67 -10.96
N ILE A 94 -7.83 -10.15 -9.80
CA ILE A 94 -7.12 -8.89 -9.68
C ILE A 94 -5.63 -9.24 -9.53
N PRO A 95 -4.73 -8.64 -10.32
CA PRO A 95 -3.30 -8.86 -10.14
C PRO A 95 -2.89 -8.53 -8.70
N VAL A 96 -2.07 -9.40 -8.12
CA VAL A 96 -1.65 -9.33 -6.70
C VAL A 96 -1.05 -7.96 -6.38
N GLU A 97 -0.23 -7.48 -7.30
CA GLU A 97 0.53 -6.23 -7.21
C GLU A 97 -0.36 -4.97 -7.23
N GLU A 98 -1.60 -5.09 -7.68
CA GLU A 98 -2.55 -3.96 -7.72
C GLU A 98 -3.35 -3.81 -6.43
N LEU A 99 -3.36 -4.83 -5.58
CA LEU A 99 -4.05 -4.76 -4.29
C LEU A 99 -3.19 -4.01 -3.27
N ILE A 100 -3.87 -3.27 -2.40
CA ILE A 100 -3.25 -2.58 -1.26
C ILE A 100 -2.66 -3.57 -0.24
N PHE A 101 -3.20 -4.79 -0.19
CA PHE A 101 -2.75 -5.84 0.71
C PHE A 101 -1.34 -6.31 0.32
N PRO A 102 -0.34 -6.25 1.22
CA PRO A 102 0.98 -6.78 0.93
C PRO A 102 0.92 -8.31 0.90
N ASP A 103 1.17 -8.92 -0.26
CA ASP A 103 1.08 -10.38 -0.39
C ASP A 103 2.06 -11.10 0.54
N ILE A 104 1.60 -12.21 1.10
CA ILE A 104 2.32 -13.00 2.10
C ILE A 104 2.64 -14.35 1.47
N ASN A 105 3.92 -14.70 1.41
CA ASN A 105 4.32 -16.05 1.03
C ASN A 105 4.21 -16.96 2.26
N ILE A 106 3.19 -17.81 2.29
CA ILE A 106 2.89 -18.67 3.45
C ILE A 106 4.04 -19.67 3.69
N GLU A 107 4.68 -20.17 2.62
CA GLU A 107 5.80 -21.13 2.71
C GLU A 107 7.07 -20.51 3.32
N ASN A 108 7.20 -19.18 3.29
CA ASN A 108 8.33 -18.47 3.89
C ASN A 108 8.15 -18.19 5.39
N LEU A 109 6.95 -18.41 5.93
CA LEU A 109 6.68 -18.26 7.35
C LEU A 109 7.20 -19.49 8.11
N LYS A 110 7.89 -19.27 9.22
CA LYS A 110 8.33 -20.36 10.10
C LYS A 110 7.10 -21.02 10.70
N THR A 111 6.99 -22.34 10.55
CA THR A 111 5.86 -23.12 11.11
C THR A 111 5.85 -23.03 12.65
N ASN A 112 4.66 -23.19 13.24
CA ASN A 112 4.43 -23.10 14.69
C ASN A 112 4.77 -21.75 15.36
N THR A 113 5.02 -20.70 14.58
CA THR A 113 5.17 -19.34 15.11
C THR A 113 3.80 -18.65 15.27
N LYS A 114 3.74 -17.59 16.08
CA LYS A 114 2.53 -16.79 16.27
C LYS A 114 1.94 -16.24 14.94
N PRO A 115 2.74 -15.67 14.01
CA PRO A 115 2.24 -15.23 12.71
C PRO A 115 1.67 -16.37 11.88
N TYR A 116 2.36 -17.52 11.82
CA TYR A 116 1.90 -18.68 11.07
C TYR A 116 0.56 -19.21 11.61
N VAL A 117 0.43 -19.34 12.94
CA VAL A 117 -0.84 -19.75 13.54
C VAL A 117 -1.94 -18.71 13.32
N ASN A 118 -1.61 -17.42 13.41
CA ASN A 118 -2.56 -16.34 13.23
C ASN A 118 -3.12 -16.28 11.80
N ILE A 119 -2.25 -16.38 10.79
CA ILE A 119 -2.67 -16.37 9.38
C ILE A 119 -3.53 -17.59 9.05
N LEU A 120 -3.19 -18.80 9.52
CA LEU A 120 -4.03 -19.98 9.28
C LEU A 120 -5.44 -19.81 9.87
N LYS A 121 -5.56 -19.26 11.09
CA LYS A 121 -6.88 -18.94 11.67
C LYS A 121 -7.65 -17.91 10.86
N ALA A 122 -6.96 -16.93 10.28
CA ALA A 122 -7.58 -15.92 9.42
C ALA A 122 -8.10 -16.54 8.11
N ILE A 123 -7.31 -17.45 7.51
CA ILE A 123 -7.70 -18.25 6.34
C ILE A 123 -8.95 -19.07 6.64
N ASP A 124 -8.97 -19.80 7.75
CA ASP A 124 -10.11 -20.62 8.15
C ASP A 124 -11.35 -19.77 8.39
N SER A 125 -11.19 -18.64 9.12
CA SER A 125 -12.30 -17.72 9.41
C SER A 125 -12.90 -17.11 8.15
N TYR A 126 -12.07 -16.76 7.17
CA TYR A 126 -12.52 -16.25 5.87
C TYR A 126 -13.23 -17.33 5.05
N ASN A 127 -12.66 -18.53 4.96
CA ASN A 127 -13.22 -19.64 4.19
C ASN A 127 -14.58 -20.09 4.74
N LEU A 128 -14.75 -20.06 6.07
CA LEU A 128 -16.00 -20.34 6.75
C LEU A 128 -16.97 -19.14 6.75
N GLY A 129 -16.53 -17.97 6.30
CA GLY A 129 -17.35 -16.75 6.27
C GLY A 129 -17.78 -16.27 7.66
N LEU A 130 -16.90 -16.38 8.66
CA LEU A 130 -17.23 -16.03 10.04
C LEU A 130 -17.20 -14.51 10.26
N PRO A 131 -18.29 -13.88 10.74
CA PRO A 131 -18.27 -12.48 11.13
C PRO A 131 -17.47 -12.21 12.41
N GLU A 132 -17.49 -13.15 13.36
CA GLU A 132 -16.67 -13.11 14.56
C GLU A 132 -15.53 -14.13 14.41
N THR A 133 -14.29 -13.72 14.70
CA THR A 133 -13.13 -14.56 14.40
C THR A 133 -12.23 -14.73 15.62
N THR A 134 -11.42 -15.80 15.62
CA THR A 134 -10.44 -16.07 16.69
C THR A 134 -9.02 -15.66 16.34
N ASN A 135 -8.79 -15.25 15.09
CA ASN A 135 -7.53 -14.65 14.67
C ASN A 135 -7.47 -13.19 15.11
N LYS A 136 -6.25 -12.67 15.15
CA LYS A 136 -5.93 -11.24 15.25
C LYS A 136 -5.65 -10.69 13.85
N PRO A 137 -5.54 -9.36 13.66
CA PRO A 137 -5.08 -8.80 12.38
C PRO A 137 -3.77 -9.47 11.93
N VAL A 138 -3.65 -9.70 10.63
CA VAL A 138 -2.44 -10.28 10.00
C VAL A 138 -1.52 -9.17 9.48
N VAL A 139 -2.11 -8.05 9.07
CA VAL A 139 -1.43 -6.85 8.57
C VAL A 139 -1.97 -5.63 9.30
N LEU A 140 -1.07 -4.73 9.73
CA LEU A 140 -1.46 -3.35 10.03
C LEU A 140 -0.82 -2.40 9.02
N ASP A 141 -1.54 -1.34 8.70
CA ASP A 141 -1.07 -0.24 7.90
C ASP A 141 -1.28 1.07 8.65
N CYS A 142 -0.19 1.80 8.87
CA CYS A 142 -0.09 2.83 9.87
C CYS A 142 0.24 4.17 9.21
N GLN A 143 -0.69 5.11 9.27
CA GLN A 143 -0.44 6.51 8.94
C GLN A 143 0.27 7.19 10.13
N ASN A 144 1.58 7.03 10.22
CA ASN A 144 2.36 7.41 11.41
C ASN A 144 2.24 8.91 11.76
N ILE A 145 2.21 9.78 10.75
CA ILE A 145 2.27 11.24 10.89
C ILE A 145 1.49 11.94 9.76
N LEU A 146 1.01 13.16 9.99
CA LEU A 146 0.38 14.01 8.96
C LEU A 146 1.30 15.12 8.41
N THR A 147 2.35 15.50 9.15
CA THR A 147 3.33 16.48 8.67
C THR A 147 4.02 15.95 7.41
N CYS A 148 4.07 16.75 6.36
CA CYS A 148 4.78 16.41 5.12
C CYS A 148 5.64 17.58 4.63
N ASN A 149 6.76 17.27 3.99
CA ASN A 149 7.62 18.25 3.32
C ASN A 149 7.20 18.53 1.86
N ALA A 150 6.10 17.93 1.41
CA ALA A 150 5.50 18.12 0.09
C ALA A 150 4.15 18.86 0.18
N SER A 151 3.62 19.26 -0.98
CA SER A 151 2.23 19.70 -1.12
C SER A 151 1.71 19.21 -2.48
N CYS A 152 1.64 17.88 -2.64
CA CYS A 152 1.32 17.26 -3.92
C CYS A 152 -0.10 17.61 -4.38
N ILE A 153 -0.31 17.82 -5.68
CA ILE A 153 -1.59 18.31 -6.23
C ILE A 153 -2.77 17.34 -6.03
N MET A 154 -2.48 16.05 -5.90
CA MET A 154 -3.48 14.98 -5.68
C MET A 154 -3.59 14.53 -4.23
N CYS A 155 -2.97 15.23 -3.29
CA CYS A 155 -2.96 14.83 -1.88
C CYS A 155 -3.91 15.69 -1.05
N GLY A 156 -4.97 15.08 -0.53
CA GLY A 156 -5.93 15.71 0.38
C GLY A 156 -5.51 15.74 1.85
N GLN A 157 -4.31 15.25 2.19
CA GLN A 157 -3.86 15.19 3.59
C GLN A 157 -3.56 16.60 4.14
N PRO A 158 -3.87 16.90 5.42
CA PRO A 158 -3.48 18.16 6.05
C PRO A 158 -1.98 18.19 6.37
N HIS A 159 -1.15 18.51 5.36
CA HIS A 159 0.33 18.45 5.42
C HIS A 159 1.00 19.29 6.52
N SER A 160 0.32 20.29 7.07
CA SER A 160 0.81 21.14 8.16
C SER A 160 0.44 20.62 9.56
N SER A 161 -0.41 19.59 9.64
CA SER A 161 -0.82 19.01 10.91
C SER A 161 0.33 18.27 11.56
N LYS A 162 0.61 18.59 12.83
CA LYS A 162 1.61 17.91 13.65
C LYS A 162 1.11 16.60 14.26
N LEU A 163 -0.11 16.19 13.92
CA LEU A 163 -0.69 14.96 14.43
C LEU A 163 0.16 13.76 13.98
N LYS A 164 0.48 12.91 14.96
CA LYS A 164 1.22 11.66 14.79
C LYS A 164 0.76 10.68 15.86
N HIS A 165 1.07 9.39 15.65
CA HIS A 165 0.79 8.36 16.64
C HIS A 165 1.31 8.73 18.04
N SER A 166 0.45 8.60 19.04
CA SER A 166 0.83 8.73 20.44
C SER A 166 1.74 7.58 20.86
N ILE A 167 2.42 7.72 22.01
CA ILE A 167 3.24 6.63 22.57
C ILE A 167 2.39 5.37 22.83
N ILE A 168 1.14 5.54 23.28
CA ILE A 168 0.20 4.43 23.52
C ILE A 168 -0.08 3.67 22.23
N VAL A 169 -0.30 4.38 21.12
CA VAL A 169 -0.53 3.78 19.80
C VAL A 169 0.73 3.06 19.33
N LYS A 170 1.91 3.70 19.44
CA LYS A 170 3.20 3.09 19.07
C LYS A 170 3.49 1.80 19.86
N ASP A 171 3.20 1.79 21.16
CA ASP A 171 3.38 0.61 22.02
C ASP A 171 2.44 -0.55 21.63
N LYS A 172 1.17 -0.25 21.34
CA LYS A 172 0.21 -1.28 20.88
C LYS A 172 0.60 -1.87 19.52
N ILE A 173 1.09 -1.02 18.60
CA ILE A 173 1.62 -1.49 17.31
C ILE A 173 2.84 -2.39 17.55
N ALA A 174 3.77 -1.99 18.43
CA ALA A 174 4.94 -2.79 18.76
C ALA A 174 4.58 -4.13 19.41
N GLU A 175 3.59 -4.19 20.29
CA GLU A 175 3.15 -5.47 20.87
C GLU A 175 2.50 -6.38 19.81
N SER A 176 1.73 -5.78 18.88
CA SER A 176 1.09 -6.54 17.79
C SER A 176 2.09 -7.17 16.82
N SER A 177 3.30 -6.61 16.70
CA SER A 177 4.35 -7.10 15.81
C SER A 177 4.81 -8.53 16.13
N LYS A 178 4.44 -9.08 17.30
CA LYS A 178 4.70 -10.48 17.68
C LYS A 178 3.85 -11.51 16.93
N TYR A 179 2.75 -11.09 16.29
CA TYR A 179 1.84 -12.00 15.55
C TYR A 179 1.46 -11.50 14.15
N LEU A 180 1.85 -10.28 13.78
CA LEU A 180 1.68 -9.77 12.43
C LEU A 180 2.63 -10.46 11.44
N CYS A 181 2.16 -10.64 10.21
CA CYS A 181 3.01 -11.01 9.08
C CYS A 181 3.61 -9.77 8.42
N ALA A 182 2.88 -8.64 8.38
CA ALA A 182 3.38 -7.41 7.78
C ALA A 182 2.91 -6.14 8.51
N LEU A 183 3.75 -5.11 8.43
CA LEU A 183 3.49 -3.78 8.97
C LEU A 183 3.85 -2.74 7.91
N ARG A 184 2.89 -1.89 7.54
CA ARG A 184 3.11 -0.81 6.57
C ARG A 184 3.16 0.53 7.28
N TRP A 185 4.08 1.38 6.86
CA TRP A 185 4.27 2.72 7.38
C TRP A 185 4.06 3.74 6.27
N GLN A 186 3.15 4.68 6.50
CA GLN A 186 2.86 5.76 5.57
C GLN A 186 2.41 7.02 6.34
N GLY A 187 1.88 8.00 5.61
CA GLY A 187 1.38 9.24 6.16
C GLY A 187 2.43 10.34 6.16
N GLY A 188 2.01 11.51 5.70
CA GLY A 188 2.89 12.67 5.64
C GLY A 188 4.17 12.36 4.90
N GLU A 189 5.30 12.73 5.50
CA GLU A 189 6.58 12.10 5.19
C GLU A 189 7.11 11.44 6.46
N VAL A 190 7.18 10.10 6.46
CA VAL A 190 7.50 9.30 7.64
C VAL A 190 8.84 9.69 8.28
N PHE A 191 9.83 10.10 7.47
CA PHE A 191 11.14 10.53 7.97
C PHE A 191 11.15 11.93 8.61
N LEU A 192 10.03 12.65 8.63
CA LEU A 192 9.89 13.87 9.43
C LEU A 192 9.58 13.59 10.90
N ASP A 193 9.16 12.37 11.27
CA ASP A 193 9.08 11.97 12.68
C ASP A 193 10.50 11.56 13.14
N PRO A 194 11.17 12.32 14.04
CA PRO A 194 12.55 12.04 14.45
C PRO A 194 12.71 10.68 15.12
N GLU A 195 11.62 10.12 15.64
CA GLU A 195 11.59 8.83 16.31
C GLU A 195 11.29 7.67 15.34
N PHE A 196 11.05 7.93 14.05
CA PHE A 196 10.56 6.91 13.14
C PHE A 196 11.53 5.72 13.01
N ILE A 197 12.82 6.00 12.76
CA ILE A 197 13.84 4.96 12.60
C ILE A 197 14.01 4.15 13.89
N SER A 198 14.07 4.80 15.07
CA SER A 198 14.19 4.08 16.34
C SER A 198 12.94 3.23 16.64
N ASN A 199 11.74 3.70 16.26
CA ASN A 199 10.51 2.94 16.45
C ASN A 199 10.47 1.67 15.58
N ILE A 200 10.84 1.74 14.30
CA ILE A 200 10.83 0.55 13.43
C ILE A 200 11.91 -0.47 13.83
N SER A 201 13.07 -0.01 14.32
CA SER A 201 14.10 -0.89 14.89
C SER A 201 13.59 -1.59 16.15
N ARG A 202 13.03 -0.84 17.10
CA ARG A 202 12.41 -1.39 18.33
C ARG A 202 11.31 -2.41 18.01
N ILE A 203 10.50 -2.17 16.98
CA ILE A 203 9.45 -3.08 16.55
C ILE A 203 10.01 -4.40 16.02
N SER A 204 11.17 -4.36 15.36
CA SER A 204 11.88 -5.56 14.89
C SER A 204 12.48 -6.35 16.05
N GLU A 205 13.01 -5.66 17.06
CA GLU A 205 13.54 -6.28 18.29
C GLU A 205 12.44 -6.96 19.12
N ILE A 206 11.25 -6.35 19.23
CA ILE A 206 10.10 -6.89 19.96
C ILE A 206 9.36 -7.96 19.16
N GLY A 207 9.36 -7.80 17.84
CA GLY A 207 8.54 -8.55 16.91
C GLY A 207 9.01 -9.97 16.67
N ASN A 208 8.51 -10.54 15.58
CA ASN A 208 8.87 -11.88 15.14
C ASN A 208 9.77 -11.82 13.90
N ASP A 209 10.60 -12.85 13.69
CA ASP A 209 11.53 -12.93 12.55
C ASP A 209 10.86 -12.95 11.16
N ASP A 210 9.55 -13.19 11.10
CA ASP A 210 8.75 -13.21 9.87
C ASP A 210 8.06 -11.90 9.56
N LEU A 211 8.15 -10.91 10.46
CA LEU A 211 7.57 -9.59 10.27
C LEU A 211 8.22 -8.87 9.10
N LEU A 212 7.44 -8.61 8.05
CA LEU A 212 7.84 -7.73 6.96
C LEU A 212 7.42 -6.29 7.26
N GLN A 213 8.37 -5.38 7.34
CA GLN A 213 8.08 -3.94 7.40
C GLN A 213 8.13 -3.31 6.01
N ILE A 214 7.15 -2.48 5.65
CA ILE A 214 7.08 -1.81 4.35
C ILE A 214 6.96 -0.31 4.59
N ILE A 215 7.94 0.45 4.09
CA ILE A 215 8.02 1.90 4.28
C ILE A 215 7.57 2.59 3.01
N ILE A 216 6.49 3.36 3.09
CA ILE A 216 5.97 4.20 2.02
C ILE A 216 6.44 5.63 2.26
N THR A 217 7.15 6.20 1.30
CA THR A 217 7.80 7.51 1.44
C THR A 217 7.80 8.27 0.11
N ASN A 218 7.92 9.59 0.17
CA ASN A 218 8.20 10.39 -1.02
C ASN A 218 9.68 10.35 -1.43
N GLY A 219 10.55 9.72 -0.62
CA GLY A 219 11.95 9.48 -0.91
C GLY A 219 12.88 10.67 -0.65
N SER A 220 12.38 11.90 -0.59
CA SER A 220 13.23 13.10 -0.56
C SER A 220 14.17 13.24 0.66
N LEU A 221 13.92 12.49 1.73
CA LEU A 221 14.73 12.46 2.95
C LEU A 221 15.55 11.17 3.10
N LEU A 222 15.44 10.23 2.16
CA LEU A 222 16.29 9.04 2.14
C LEU A 222 17.70 9.38 1.68
N ASN A 223 18.68 8.78 2.34
CA ASN A 223 20.10 8.86 1.99
C ASN A 223 20.78 7.51 2.28
N LEU A 224 22.04 7.37 1.88
CA LEU A 224 22.77 6.11 2.03
C LEU A 224 22.83 5.64 3.50
N GLU A 225 23.07 6.57 4.43
CA GLU A 225 23.21 6.28 5.86
C GLU A 225 21.90 5.75 6.46
N ASN A 226 20.78 6.43 6.24
CA ASN A 226 19.51 5.98 6.81
C ASN A 226 18.99 4.70 6.13
N ILE A 227 19.20 4.51 4.82
CA ILE A 227 18.87 3.26 4.13
C ILE A 227 19.66 2.10 4.73
N HIS A 228 20.97 2.27 4.93
CA HIS A 228 21.81 1.25 5.57
C HIS A 228 21.35 0.96 7.00
N ASN A 229 21.08 1.98 7.80
CA ASN A 229 20.60 1.80 9.17
C ASN A 229 19.28 1.05 9.21
N ILE A 230 18.32 1.40 8.36
CA ILE A 230 17.02 0.73 8.30
C ILE A 230 17.18 -0.74 7.92
N ILE A 231 17.90 -1.05 6.84
CA ILE A 231 18.06 -2.42 6.35
C ILE A 231 18.75 -3.30 7.40
N ASN A 232 19.79 -2.79 8.07
CA ASN A 232 20.55 -3.59 9.04
C ASN A 232 19.79 -3.85 10.35
N HIS A 233 18.89 -2.96 10.77
CA HIS A 233 18.21 -3.08 12.07
C HIS A 233 16.77 -3.56 11.98
N THR A 234 16.14 -3.48 10.80
CA THR A 234 14.73 -3.85 10.62
C THR A 234 14.56 -5.32 10.19
N GLY A 235 15.63 -5.99 9.77
CA GLY A 235 15.56 -7.34 9.22
C GLY A 235 14.83 -7.34 7.87
N LYS A 236 13.61 -7.87 7.81
CA LYS A 236 12.80 -7.92 6.58
C LYS A 236 12.14 -6.56 6.34
N VAL A 237 12.68 -5.79 5.39
CA VAL A 237 12.14 -4.48 5.01
C VAL A 237 12.00 -4.31 3.50
N LYS A 238 10.99 -3.55 3.08
CA LYS A 238 10.79 -3.08 1.71
C LYS A 238 10.42 -1.60 1.67
N PHE A 239 10.69 -0.95 0.55
CA PHE A 239 10.40 0.45 0.30
C PHE A 239 9.43 0.61 -0.86
N ILE A 240 8.43 1.47 -0.68
CA ILE A 240 7.58 1.98 -1.74
C ILE A 240 7.86 3.47 -1.85
N VAL A 241 8.56 3.87 -2.89
CA VAL A 241 8.96 5.27 -3.11
C VAL A 241 8.02 5.88 -4.14
N SER A 242 7.34 6.96 -3.74
CA SER A 242 6.35 7.60 -4.60
C SER A 242 6.96 8.76 -5.40
N MET A 243 6.89 8.68 -6.73
CA MET A 243 7.33 9.73 -7.66
C MET A 243 6.41 9.74 -8.89
N ASP A 244 5.77 10.86 -9.20
CA ASP A 244 4.67 10.88 -10.18
C ASP A 244 5.07 11.62 -11.48
N GLY A 245 6.24 11.28 -12.02
CA GLY A 245 6.79 11.83 -13.25
C GLY A 245 8.17 11.24 -13.57
N ALA A 246 8.57 11.31 -14.83
CA ALA A 246 9.88 10.90 -15.32
C ALA A 246 10.82 12.10 -15.56
N THR A 247 10.31 13.33 -15.52
CA THR A 247 11.10 14.54 -15.73
C THR A 247 11.08 15.47 -14.52
N LYS A 248 12.14 16.27 -14.40
CA LYS A 248 12.24 17.34 -13.40
C LYS A 248 11.04 18.28 -13.43
N LYS A 249 10.63 18.72 -14.62
CA LYS A 249 9.51 19.66 -14.81
C LYS A 249 8.21 19.11 -14.23
N THR A 250 7.92 17.84 -14.50
CA THR A 250 6.67 17.19 -14.09
C THR A 250 6.68 16.87 -12.60
N VAL A 251 7.76 16.28 -12.08
CA VAL A 251 7.85 15.93 -10.66
C VAL A 251 7.83 17.16 -9.76
N ASP A 252 8.63 18.20 -10.05
CA ASP A 252 8.65 19.42 -9.23
C ASP A 252 7.31 20.17 -9.26
N LYS A 253 6.54 20.05 -10.34
CA LYS A 253 5.19 20.62 -10.46
C LYS A 253 4.18 19.84 -9.63
N ILE A 254 4.12 18.51 -9.81
CA ILE A 254 3.13 17.64 -9.19
C ILE A 254 3.39 17.46 -7.70
N ARG A 255 4.64 17.17 -7.33
CA ARG A 255 5.09 17.01 -5.95
C ARG A 255 5.71 18.31 -5.44
N TYR A 256 4.90 19.36 -5.40
CA TYR A 256 5.35 20.70 -5.02
C TYR A 256 6.18 20.69 -3.72
N LYS A 257 7.28 21.46 -3.72
CA LYS A 257 8.36 21.53 -2.71
C LYS A 257 9.37 20.39 -2.70
N LEU A 258 9.09 19.27 -3.36
CA LEU A 258 10.09 18.22 -3.56
C LEU A 258 10.97 18.53 -4.78
N LYS A 259 12.05 17.77 -4.92
CA LYS A 259 13.00 17.87 -6.03
C LYS A 259 13.17 16.51 -6.68
N TYR A 260 12.92 16.45 -7.99
CA TYR A 260 13.12 15.26 -8.82
C TYR A 260 14.46 14.57 -8.53
N GLU A 261 15.56 15.33 -8.50
CA GLU A 261 16.90 14.80 -8.33
C GLU A 261 17.08 14.08 -7.00
N LYS A 262 16.43 14.57 -5.94
CA LYS A 262 16.51 13.94 -4.61
C LYS A 262 15.77 12.62 -4.58
N ILE A 263 14.58 12.55 -5.16
CA ILE A 263 13.78 11.31 -5.18
C ILE A 263 14.44 10.27 -6.08
N LEU A 264 14.93 10.69 -7.26
CA LEU A 264 15.65 9.80 -8.18
C LEU A 264 16.93 9.24 -7.56
N GLU A 265 17.67 10.06 -6.82
CA GLU A 265 18.86 9.61 -6.10
C GLU A 265 18.51 8.52 -5.07
N SER A 266 17.45 8.69 -4.30
CA SER A 266 16.99 7.66 -3.36
C SER A 266 16.59 6.36 -4.06
N LEU A 267 15.92 6.44 -5.22
CA LEU A 267 15.62 5.27 -6.04
C LEU A 267 16.89 4.56 -6.53
N ARG A 268 17.92 5.31 -6.92
CA ARG A 268 19.22 4.76 -7.35
C ARG A 268 19.95 4.08 -6.22
N ILE A 269 20.04 4.72 -5.04
CA ILE A 269 20.67 4.12 -3.85
C ILE A 269 19.96 2.82 -3.45
N LEU A 270 18.63 2.81 -3.44
CA LEU A 270 17.85 1.60 -3.16
C LEU A 270 18.05 0.52 -4.22
N SER A 271 18.17 0.89 -5.49
CA SER A 271 18.47 -0.05 -6.57
C SER A 271 19.86 -0.68 -6.45
N GLU A 272 20.88 0.12 -6.13
CA GLU A 272 22.23 -0.38 -5.86
C GLU A 272 22.20 -1.35 -4.68
N LYS A 273 21.50 -0.97 -3.59
CA LYS A 273 21.40 -1.81 -2.41
C LYS A 273 20.65 -3.12 -2.67
N GLN A 274 19.58 -3.05 -3.45
CA GLN A 274 18.81 -4.22 -3.89
C GLN A 274 19.71 -5.22 -4.62
N GLN A 275 20.57 -4.74 -5.52
CA GLN A 275 21.54 -5.57 -6.26
C GLN A 275 22.63 -6.14 -5.34
N GLU A 276 23.18 -5.33 -4.42
CA GLU A 276 24.20 -5.74 -3.45
C GLU A 276 23.75 -6.93 -2.60
N ILE A 277 22.50 -6.89 -2.11
CA ILE A 277 21.95 -7.94 -1.25
C ILE A 277 21.26 -9.09 -2.02
N GLY A 278 21.30 -9.05 -3.36
CA GLY A 278 20.69 -10.08 -4.20
C GLY A 278 19.16 -10.18 -4.12
N MET A 279 18.49 -9.09 -3.77
CA MET A 279 17.02 -8.99 -3.79
C MET A 279 16.53 -8.41 -5.12
N SER A 280 15.26 -8.61 -5.46
CA SER A 280 14.65 -8.03 -6.68
C SER A 280 13.42 -7.17 -6.41
N ASP A 281 13.04 -7.06 -5.14
CA ASP A 281 11.81 -6.42 -4.67
C ASP A 281 12.01 -5.65 -3.35
N LEU A 282 13.24 -5.18 -3.09
CA LEU A 282 13.54 -4.27 -1.98
C LEU A 282 12.84 -2.93 -2.18
N VAL A 283 12.77 -2.44 -3.42
CA VAL A 283 12.15 -1.15 -3.77
C VAL A 283 11.12 -1.30 -4.88
N LEU A 284 9.99 -0.63 -4.69
CA LEU A 284 8.95 -0.42 -5.70
C LEU A 284 8.78 1.09 -5.92
N TRP A 285 8.89 1.52 -7.16
CA TRP A 285 8.49 2.88 -7.54
C TRP A 285 6.96 2.90 -7.70
N ASN A 286 6.25 3.67 -6.87
CA ASN A 286 4.83 3.93 -7.02
C ASN A 286 4.58 5.23 -7.80
N TYR A 287 3.83 5.14 -8.89
CA TYR A 287 3.52 6.25 -9.81
C TYR A 287 1.99 6.42 -9.90
N THR A 288 1.47 7.58 -9.51
CA THR A 288 0.05 7.92 -9.62
C THR A 288 -0.23 8.59 -10.95
N VAL A 289 -1.01 7.95 -11.81
CA VAL A 289 -1.37 8.47 -13.14
C VAL A 289 -2.48 9.49 -13.05
N MET A 290 -2.25 10.62 -13.69
CA MET A 290 -3.12 11.79 -13.77
C MET A 290 -3.01 12.42 -15.16
N LYS A 291 -3.93 13.34 -15.48
CA LYS A 291 -3.90 14.07 -16.76
C LYS A 291 -2.55 14.75 -16.99
N SER A 292 -1.99 15.37 -15.95
CA SER A 292 -0.73 16.12 -16.04
C SER A 292 0.53 15.27 -16.27
N ASN A 293 0.48 13.94 -16.12
CA ASN A 293 1.67 13.08 -16.20
C ASN A 293 1.51 11.82 -17.05
N ILE A 294 0.31 11.46 -17.51
CA ILE A 294 0.07 10.24 -18.30
C ILE A 294 1.01 10.11 -19.52
N ALA A 295 1.35 11.23 -20.16
CA ALA A 295 2.29 11.29 -21.29
C ALA A 295 3.73 10.85 -20.93
N GLU A 296 4.09 10.84 -19.64
CA GLU A 296 5.41 10.42 -19.18
C GLU A 296 5.45 8.96 -18.68
N VAL A 297 4.33 8.22 -18.65
CA VAL A 297 4.31 6.85 -18.11
C VAL A 297 5.28 5.93 -18.86
N SER A 298 5.33 6.01 -20.20
CA SER A 298 6.28 5.22 -21.00
C SER A 298 7.74 5.56 -20.65
N SER A 299 8.04 6.83 -20.43
CA SER A 299 9.36 7.30 -20.00
C SER A 299 9.69 6.86 -18.57
N ALA A 300 8.70 6.84 -17.66
CA ALA A 300 8.86 6.36 -16.30
C ALA A 300 9.17 4.86 -16.27
N ILE A 301 8.47 4.05 -17.08
CA ILE A 301 8.72 2.62 -17.23
C ILE A 301 10.15 2.36 -17.75
N ARG A 302 10.59 3.09 -18.79
CA ARG A 302 11.96 2.97 -19.31
C ARG A 302 13.01 3.39 -18.28
N LEU A 303 12.75 4.45 -17.52
CA LEU A 303 13.62 4.92 -16.45
C LEU A 303 13.74 3.86 -15.34
N ALA A 304 12.62 3.31 -14.87
CA ALA A 304 12.57 2.25 -13.88
C ALA A 304 13.40 1.04 -14.33
N ASN A 305 13.28 0.62 -15.59
CA ASN A 305 14.07 -0.47 -16.15
C ASN A 305 15.57 -0.13 -16.21
N SER A 306 15.93 1.09 -16.60
CA SER A 306 17.33 1.53 -16.68
C SER A 306 18.05 1.53 -15.33
N ILE A 307 17.30 1.80 -14.25
CA ILE A 307 17.78 1.72 -12.87
C ILE A 307 17.35 0.43 -12.19
N LYS A 308 16.85 -0.59 -12.93
CA LYS A 308 16.55 -1.94 -12.43
C LYS A 308 15.63 -2.01 -11.20
N ILE A 309 14.58 -1.19 -11.18
CA ILE A 309 13.55 -1.24 -10.14
C ILE A 309 12.18 -1.58 -10.74
N ASN A 310 11.34 -2.26 -9.97
CA ASN A 310 9.96 -2.48 -10.36
C ASN A 310 9.16 -1.18 -10.24
N ILE A 311 8.09 -1.06 -11.02
CA ILE A 311 7.20 0.10 -11.00
C ILE A 311 5.72 -0.33 -10.93
N ASN A 312 4.96 0.36 -10.08
CA ASN A 312 3.50 0.25 -9.99
C ASN A 312 2.86 1.53 -10.50
N ILE A 313 1.92 1.38 -11.42
CA ILE A 313 1.20 2.46 -12.08
C ILE A 313 -0.22 2.51 -11.50
N ALA A 314 -0.44 3.37 -10.51
CA ALA A 314 -1.71 3.48 -9.79
C ALA A 314 -2.62 4.56 -10.39
N ALA A 315 -3.94 4.32 -10.39
CA ALA A 315 -4.91 5.36 -10.73
C ALA A 315 -5.01 6.40 -9.59
N ILE A 316 -5.10 7.68 -9.93
CA ILE A 316 -5.53 8.72 -8.97
C ILE A 316 -6.89 8.36 -8.36
N GLN A 317 -7.10 8.68 -7.08
CA GLN A 317 -8.33 8.39 -6.35
C GLN A 317 -8.93 9.67 -5.80
N GLY A 318 -10.25 9.82 -5.90
CA GLY A 318 -10.99 10.98 -5.45
C GLY A 318 -11.28 11.99 -6.57
N SER A 319 -12.13 12.96 -6.26
CA SER A 319 -12.63 13.92 -7.23
C SER A 319 -11.62 15.05 -7.49
N TYR A 320 -10.85 14.93 -8.57
CA TYR A 320 -9.94 15.97 -9.08
C TYR A 320 -10.34 16.36 -10.51
N PRO A 321 -11.20 17.39 -10.70
CA PRO A 321 -11.78 17.73 -12.00
C PRO A 321 -10.78 18.01 -13.13
N ASP A 322 -9.56 18.45 -12.79
CA ASP A 322 -8.53 18.78 -13.77
C ASP A 322 -7.51 17.65 -14.00
N GLU A 323 -7.52 16.60 -13.17
CA GLU A 323 -6.47 15.57 -13.13
C GLU A 323 -6.99 14.14 -13.24
N ASN A 324 -8.17 13.84 -12.66
CA ASN A 324 -8.74 12.50 -12.63
C ASN A 324 -9.56 12.20 -13.88
N PHE A 325 -8.85 11.85 -14.97
CA PHE A 325 -9.48 11.47 -16.24
C PHE A 325 -10.22 10.12 -16.19
N PHE A 326 -10.21 9.41 -15.06
CA PHE A 326 -11.04 8.23 -14.83
C PHE A 326 -12.45 8.58 -14.31
N GLU A 327 -12.66 9.82 -13.86
CA GLU A 327 -13.95 10.32 -13.38
C GLU A 327 -14.50 11.45 -14.25
N PHE A 328 -13.62 12.16 -14.97
CA PHE A 328 -13.95 13.31 -15.79
C PHE A 328 -13.46 13.13 -17.22
N ASP A 329 -14.21 13.62 -18.21
CA ASP A 329 -13.85 13.57 -19.63
C ASP A 329 -12.70 14.53 -19.95
N LEU A 330 -11.48 14.08 -19.70
CA LEU A 330 -10.25 14.88 -19.81
C LEU A 330 -9.29 14.39 -20.89
N ILE A 331 -9.45 13.15 -21.35
CA ILE A 331 -8.73 12.54 -22.47
C ILE A 331 -9.71 11.72 -23.29
N ASN A 332 -9.57 11.74 -24.61
CA ASN A 332 -10.47 10.96 -25.46
C ASN A 332 -10.01 9.50 -25.59
N LYS A 333 -10.93 8.64 -26.03
CA LYS A 333 -10.67 7.20 -26.18
C LYS A 333 -9.51 6.87 -27.11
N ALA A 334 -9.28 7.64 -28.17
CA ALA A 334 -8.18 7.39 -29.08
C ALA A 334 -6.82 7.71 -28.43
N GLU A 335 -6.73 8.82 -27.68
CA GLU A 335 -5.54 9.15 -26.86
C GLU A 335 -5.26 8.06 -25.82
N TRP A 336 -6.30 7.61 -25.11
CA TRP A 336 -6.18 6.54 -24.14
C TRP A 336 -5.64 5.23 -24.74
N LEU A 337 -6.19 4.80 -25.87
CA LEU A 337 -5.75 3.58 -26.56
C LEU A 337 -4.29 3.68 -27.02
N ASN A 338 -3.87 4.84 -27.52
CA ASN A 338 -2.48 5.06 -27.91
C ASN A 338 -1.51 4.88 -26.74
N TYR A 339 -1.86 5.40 -25.55
CA TYR A 339 -1.04 5.19 -24.35
C TYR A 339 -0.95 3.72 -23.95
N ILE A 340 -2.08 3.01 -23.94
CA ILE A 340 -2.10 1.59 -23.59
C ILE A 340 -1.25 0.75 -24.55
N ASP A 341 -1.37 1.00 -25.85
CA ASP A 341 -0.60 0.27 -26.86
C ASP A 341 0.90 0.55 -26.73
N GLU A 342 1.29 1.81 -26.49
CA GLU A 342 2.69 2.18 -26.21
C GLU A 342 3.22 1.45 -24.97
N TRP A 343 2.47 1.46 -23.87
CA TRP A 343 2.92 0.84 -22.61
C TRP A 343 3.10 -0.66 -22.76
N LYS A 344 2.15 -1.35 -23.41
CA LYS A 344 2.22 -2.81 -23.65
C LYS A 344 3.47 -3.19 -24.45
N GLN A 345 3.72 -2.49 -25.57
CA GLN A 345 4.91 -2.74 -26.39
C GLN A 345 6.22 -2.57 -25.62
N ILE A 346 6.27 -1.62 -24.70
CA ILE A 346 7.43 -1.40 -23.85
C ILE A 346 7.59 -2.56 -22.86
N ILE A 347 6.52 -2.91 -22.15
CA ILE A 347 6.52 -3.90 -21.07
C ILE A 347 6.98 -5.28 -21.54
N ASP A 348 6.57 -5.71 -22.74
CA ASP A 348 6.88 -7.04 -23.30
C ASP A 348 8.40 -7.33 -23.40
N ASN A 349 9.25 -6.30 -23.35
CA ASN A 349 10.69 -6.40 -23.54
C ASN A 349 11.51 -6.08 -22.27
N LEU A 350 10.89 -5.97 -21.09
CA LEU A 350 11.57 -5.55 -19.86
C LEU A 350 11.90 -6.70 -18.93
N GLN A 351 12.94 -6.49 -18.12
CA GLN A 351 13.35 -7.41 -17.05
C GLN A 351 12.71 -7.09 -15.70
N ILE A 352 12.19 -5.86 -15.55
CA ILE A 352 11.50 -5.41 -14.35
C ILE A 352 10.02 -5.80 -14.39
N LYS A 353 9.39 -5.87 -13.22
CA LYS A 353 7.94 -5.97 -13.11
C LYS A 353 7.30 -4.59 -13.27
N VAL A 354 6.28 -4.52 -14.13
CA VAL A 354 5.38 -3.38 -14.27
C VAL A 354 3.98 -3.83 -13.87
N SER A 355 3.35 -3.11 -12.95
CA SER A 355 2.04 -3.45 -12.36
C SER A 355 1.07 -2.26 -12.43
N GLY A 356 -0.23 -2.50 -12.25
CA GLY A 356 -1.24 -1.43 -12.22
C GLY A 356 -1.96 -1.16 -13.53
N VAL A 357 -1.41 -1.60 -14.66
CA VAL A 357 -1.93 -1.31 -16.01
C VAL A 357 -3.34 -1.89 -16.22
N ASP A 358 -3.61 -3.11 -15.74
CA ASP A 358 -4.94 -3.73 -15.88
C ASP A 358 -5.98 -2.95 -15.08
N GLY A 359 -5.62 -2.53 -13.87
CA GLY A 359 -6.46 -1.68 -13.03
C GLY A 359 -6.80 -0.34 -13.69
N LEU A 360 -5.86 0.28 -14.40
CA LEU A 360 -6.15 1.51 -15.15
C LEU A 360 -7.11 1.27 -16.32
N ILE A 361 -6.90 0.19 -17.09
CA ILE A 361 -7.75 -0.18 -18.23
C ILE A 361 -9.18 -0.42 -17.79
N GLU A 362 -9.37 -1.18 -16.71
CA GLU A 362 -10.71 -1.44 -16.19
C GLU A 362 -11.36 -0.16 -15.66
N ARG A 363 -10.62 0.70 -14.96
CA ARG A 363 -11.18 1.93 -14.42
C ARG A 363 -11.60 2.91 -15.51
N TYR A 364 -10.82 3.06 -16.59
CA TYR A 364 -11.21 3.89 -17.74
C TYR A 364 -12.39 3.30 -18.52
N SER A 365 -12.62 1.98 -18.48
CA SER A 365 -13.79 1.38 -19.15
C SER A 365 -15.13 1.75 -18.51
N LEU A 366 -15.10 2.34 -17.32
CA LEU A 366 -16.28 2.78 -16.56
C LEU A 366 -16.56 4.28 -16.68
N SER A 367 -15.63 5.05 -17.25
CA SER A 367 -15.71 6.51 -17.40
C SER A 367 -16.48 6.93 -18.64
#